data_AF-A0A7X0SLI8-F1
#
_entry.id   AF-A0A7X0SLI8-F1
#
_cell.length_a   1.000
_cell.length_b   1.000
_cell.length_c   1.000
_cell.angle_alpha   90.00
_cell.angle_beta   90.00
_cell.angle_gamma   90.00
#
_symmetry.space_group_name_H-M   'P 1'
#
loop_
_entity.id
_entity.type
_entity.pdbx_description
1 polymer ?
#
loop_
_entity_poly.entity_id
_entity_poly.type
_entity_poly.pdbx_seq_one_letter_code
_entity_poly.pdbx_strand_id
1 'polypeptide(L)'
;MEQLAERIGMAVSIARHPKQNEILTIAEELLPPSWGVAKTPSIHMDSGLVGVKPAPDATINPQEAEAIGAKLEILTGYRLSFR
;
A
#
# COMPACT_ATOMS: atom_id res chain seq x y z
N MET A 1 3.39 -23.74 -10.71
CA MET A 1 3.08 -22.87 -9.56
C MET A 1 3.84 -21.58 -9.79
N GLU A 2 3.26 -20.40 -9.96
CA GLU A 2 1.90 -19.88 -10.04
C GLU A 2 2.07 -18.45 -10.58
N GLN A 3 1.22 -18.05 -11.52
CA GLN A 3 1.33 -16.78 -12.25
C GLN A 3 0.93 -15.60 -11.35
N LEU A 4 1.87 -14.97 -10.65
CA LEU A 4 1.57 -13.84 -9.74
C LEU A 4 1.95 -12.45 -10.30
N ALA A 5 2.46 -12.36 -11.52
CA ALA A 5 3.17 -11.16 -11.97
C ALA A 5 2.37 -10.19 -12.85
N GLU A 6 1.05 -10.36 -13.02
CA GLU A 6 0.33 -9.59 -14.03
C GLU A 6 -0.50 -8.44 -13.46
N ARG A 7 -0.11 -7.22 -13.87
CA ARG A 7 -0.84 -5.95 -13.77
C ARG A 7 -0.86 -5.25 -12.41
N ILE A 8 0.30 -4.74 -11.99
CA ILE A 8 0.33 -3.40 -11.36
C ILE A 8 1.42 -2.60 -12.06
N GLY A 9 1.04 -1.96 -13.16
CA GLY A 9 1.94 -1.18 -14.02
C GLY A 9 2.23 0.20 -13.44
N MET A 10 3.00 0.27 -12.35
CA MET A 10 3.51 1.53 -11.83
C MET A 10 5.02 1.44 -11.64
N ALA A 11 5.73 2.36 -12.29
CA ALA A 11 7.16 2.53 -12.19
C ALA A 11 7.49 3.17 -10.84
N VAL A 12 7.78 2.36 -9.82
CA VAL A 12 8.11 2.89 -8.50
C VAL A 12 9.61 3.21 -8.46
N SER A 13 9.93 4.49 -8.37
CA SER A 13 11.29 4.96 -8.10
C SER A 13 11.61 4.71 -6.62
N ILE A 14 12.54 3.79 -6.33
CA ILE A 14 12.93 3.42 -4.96
C ILE A 14 13.89 4.49 -4.41
N ALA A 15 13.39 5.41 -3.60
CA ALA A 15 14.25 6.27 -2.78
C ALA A 15 14.69 5.51 -1.51
N ARG A 16 15.99 5.43 -1.21
CA ARG A 16 16.54 4.66 -0.05
C ARG A 16 16.11 5.18 1.32
N HIS A 17 15.59 6.40 1.40
CA HIS A 17 15.01 7.01 2.62
C HIS A 17 13.87 7.94 2.19
N PRO A 18 12.69 7.40 1.87
CA PRO A 18 11.57 8.21 1.46
C PRO A 18 11.15 9.08 2.65
N LYS A 19 10.99 10.39 2.41
CA LYS A 19 10.38 11.29 3.41
C LYS A 19 8.96 10.79 3.70
N GLN A 20 8.40 11.11 4.86
CA GLN A 20 7.04 10.69 5.22
C GLN A 20 6.02 10.91 4.09
N ASN A 21 6.11 12.02 3.38
CA ASN A 21 5.24 12.33 2.25
C ASN A 21 5.43 11.39 1.04
N GLU A 22 6.65 10.92 0.78
CA GLU A 22 6.92 9.96 -0.31
C GLU A 22 6.29 8.59 0.00
N ILE A 23 6.34 8.15 1.27
CA ILE A 23 5.69 6.90 1.70
C ILE A 23 4.17 7.02 1.52
N LEU A 24 3.59 8.17 1.85
CA LEU A 24 2.16 8.44 1.63
C LEU A 24 1.82 8.36 0.15
N THR A 25 2.58 9.04 -0.70
CA THR A 25 2.39 9.00 -2.16
C THR A 25 2.48 7.57 -2.68
N ILE A 26 3.53 6.82 -2.32
CA ILE A 26 3.70 5.43 -2.74
C ILE A 26 2.54 4.55 -2.26
N ALA A 27 2.09 4.73 -1.02
CA ALA A 27 0.92 4.01 -0.51
C ALA A 27 -0.35 4.39 -1.28
N GLU A 28 -0.61 5.67 -1.53
CA GLU A 28 -1.76 6.12 -2.33
C GLU A 28 -1.74 5.59 -3.76
N GLU A 29 -0.56 5.52 -4.39
CA GLU A 29 -0.39 4.95 -5.73
C GLU A 29 -0.54 3.42 -5.74
N LEU A 30 -0.09 2.73 -4.69
CA LEU A 30 -0.22 1.27 -4.56
C LEU A 30 -1.65 0.83 -4.21
N LEU A 31 -2.41 1.66 -3.50
CA LEU A 31 -3.75 1.32 -3.04
C LEU A 31 -4.74 1.41 -4.20
N PRO A 32 -5.50 0.33 -4.46
CA PRO A 32 -6.42 0.33 -5.57
C PRO A 32 -7.62 1.23 -5.26
N PRO A 33 -8.15 1.95 -6.26
CA PRO A 33 -9.31 2.82 -6.08
C PRO A 33 -10.58 2.04 -5.69
N SER A 34 -10.62 0.73 -5.96
CA SER A 34 -11.69 -0.19 -5.55
C SER A 34 -11.88 -0.27 -4.04
N TRP A 35 -10.85 0.04 -3.24
CA TRP A 35 -10.95 0.02 -1.79
C TRP A 35 -11.60 1.29 -1.22
N GLY A 36 -11.85 2.31 -2.05
CA GLY A 36 -12.53 3.54 -1.62
C GLY A 36 -11.85 4.25 -0.45
N VAL A 37 -10.52 4.13 -0.32
CA VAL A 37 -9.77 4.67 0.82
C VAL A 37 -9.97 6.19 0.89
N ALA A 38 -10.39 6.67 2.05
CA ALA A 38 -10.70 8.08 2.27
C ALA A 38 -9.42 8.94 2.33
N LYS A 39 -8.92 9.31 1.15
CA LYS A 39 -8.02 10.40 0.79
C LYS A 39 -6.64 10.52 1.43
N THR A 40 -6.26 9.77 2.48
CA THR A 40 -4.85 9.67 2.85
C THR A 40 -4.59 8.46 3.77
N PRO A 41 -3.65 7.55 3.44
CA PRO A 41 -3.16 6.57 4.39
C PRO A 41 -2.52 7.28 5.59
N SER A 42 -2.58 6.65 6.76
CA SER A 42 -1.89 7.08 7.98
C SER A 42 -0.55 6.38 8.08
N ILE A 43 0.52 7.07 8.45
CA ILE A 43 1.83 6.42 8.68
C ILE A 43 2.18 6.45 10.16
N HIS A 44 2.54 5.29 10.68
CA HIS A 44 3.10 5.08 12.00
C HIS A 44 4.60 4.81 11.86
N MET A 45 5.40 5.88 11.83
CA MET A 45 6.87 5.80 11.69
C MET A 45 7.53 4.99 12.81
N ASP A 46 7.00 5.09 14.03
CA ASP A 46 7.52 4.37 15.19
C ASP A 46 7.37 2.84 15.06
N SER A 47 6.29 2.39 14.42
CA SER A 47 5.96 0.95 14.28
C SER A 47 6.22 0.39 12.88
N GLY A 48 6.61 1.23 11.91
CA GLY A 48 6.77 0.82 10.52
C GLY A 48 5.45 0.39 9.86
N LEU A 49 4.33 1.04 10.21
CA LEU A 49 3.00 0.69 9.68
C LEU A 49 2.38 1.80 8.84
N VAL A 50 1.69 1.42 7.77
CA VAL A 50 0.80 2.28 6.99
C VAL A 50 -0.64 1.84 7.23
N GLY A 51 -1.38 2.64 7.97
CA GLY A 51 -2.80 2.46 8.25
C GLY A 51 -3.67 2.94 7.09
N VAL A 52 -4.50 2.06 6.55
CA VAL A 52 -5.51 2.42 5.55
C VAL A 52 -6.89 2.19 6.12
N LYS A 53 -7.82 3.09 5.76
CA LYS A 53 -9.23 2.95 6.10
C LYS A 53 -10.02 2.75 4.80
N PRO A 54 -10.40 1.50 4.48
CA PRO A 54 -11.23 1.20 3.33
C PRO A 54 -12.64 1.81 3.50
N ALA A 55 -13.34 1.98 2.39
CA ALA A 55 -14.77 2.29 2.42
C ALA A 55 -15.55 1.11 3.05
N PRO A 56 -16.67 1.37 3.75
CA PRO A 56 -17.46 0.31 4.41
C PRO A 56 -18.05 -0.72 3.43
N ASP A 57 -18.19 -0.35 2.16
CA ASP A 57 -18.64 -1.17 1.03
C ASP A 57 -17.49 -1.73 0.18
N ALA A 58 -16.24 -1.46 0.55
CA ALA A 58 -15.08 -1.97 -0.15
C ALA A 58 -14.98 -3.49 -0.01
N THR A 59 -14.93 -4.18 -1.15
CA THR A 59 -14.59 -5.61 -1.18
C THR A 59 -13.10 -5.77 -1.33
N ILE A 60 -12.40 -6.01 -0.22
CA ILE A 60 -10.96 -6.27 -0.24
C ILE A 60 -10.72 -7.76 -0.41
N ASN A 61 -10.08 -8.14 -1.52
CA ASN A 61 -9.62 -9.51 -1.70
C ASN A 61 -8.36 -9.73 -0.83
N PRO A 62 -8.33 -10.74 0.06
CA PRO A 62 -7.19 -11.01 0.93
C PRO A 62 -5.87 -11.21 0.17
N GLN A 63 -5.91 -11.86 -1.00
CA GLN A 63 -4.72 -12.08 -1.84
C GLN A 63 -4.20 -10.77 -2.44
N GLU A 64 -5.11 -9.88 -2.84
CA GLU A 64 -4.75 -8.55 -3.35
C GLU A 64 -4.13 -7.70 -2.24
N ALA A 65 -4.73 -7.72 -1.04
CA ALA A 65 -4.24 -7.00 0.12
C ALA A 65 -2.83 -7.47 0.54
N GLU A 66 -2.59 -8.78 0.54
CA GLU A 66 -1.27 -9.34 0.84
C GLU A 66 -0.23 -8.94 -0.21
N ALA A 67 -0.58 -9.01 -1.50
CA ALA A 67 0.32 -8.62 -2.58
C ALA A 67 0.67 -7.12 -2.53
N ILE A 68 -0.28 -6.25 -2.24
CA ILE A 68 -0.05 -4.80 -2.05
C ILE A 68 0.79 -4.56 -0.80
N GLY A 69 0.49 -5.23 0.31
CA GLY A 69 1.24 -5.11 1.56
C GLY A 69 2.71 -5.51 1.39
N ALA A 70 2.98 -6.61 0.70
CA ALA A 70 4.34 -7.04 0.39
C ALA A 70 5.09 -6.04 -0.50
N LYS A 71 4.42 -5.50 -1.53
CA LYS A 71 5.02 -4.45 -2.39
C LYS A 71 5.33 -3.18 -1.61
N LEU A 72 4.39 -2.72 -0.78
CA LEU A 72 4.58 -1.55 0.07
C LEU A 72 5.78 -1.74 1.00
N GLU A 73 5.93 -2.91 1.61
CA GLU A 73 7.08 -3.24 2.46
C GLU A 73 8.40 -3.22 1.68
N ILE A 74 8.44 -3.80 0.47
CA ILE A 74 9.63 -3.79 -0.39
C ILE A 74 10.03 -2.37 -0.79
N LEU A 75 9.06 -1.50 -1.08
CA LEU A 75 9.28 -0.17 -1.61
C LEU A 75 9.60 0.88 -0.54
N THR A 76 8.96 0.76 0.63
CA THR A 76 9.00 1.77 1.68
C THR A 76 9.64 1.28 2.98
N GLY A 77 9.69 -0.04 3.19
CA GLY A 77 10.02 -0.66 4.47
C GLY A 77 8.86 -0.74 5.46
N TYR A 78 7.64 -0.34 5.07
CA TYR A 78 6.47 -0.30 5.94
C TYR A 78 5.44 -1.36 5.59
N ARG A 79 4.77 -1.89 6.61
CA ARG A 79 3.68 -2.86 6.45
C ARG A 79 2.33 -2.18 6.35
N LEU A 80 1.49 -2.71 5.47
CA LEU A 80 0.09 -2.31 5.37
C LEU A 80 -0.70 -2.80 6.58
N SER A 81 -1.56 -1.94 7.13
CA SER A 81 -2.46 -2.24 8.24
C SER A 81 -3.83 -1.65 7.94
N PHE A 82 -4.88 -2.45 8.14
CA PHE A 82 -6.26 -1.98 8.02
C PHE A 82 -6.77 -1.50 9.39
N ARG A 83 -7.37 -0.31 9.43
CA ARG A 83 -7.99 0.27 10.63
C ARG A 83 -9.50 0.35 10.54
#